data_AF-A0A8T4H0P6-F1
#
_entry.id   AF-A0A8T4H0P6-F1
#
_cell.length_a   1.000
_cell.length_b   1.000
_cell.length_c   1.000
_cell.angle_alpha   90.00
_cell.angle_beta   90.00
_cell.angle_gamma   90.00
#
_symmetry.space_group_name_H-M   'P 1'
#
loop_
_entity.id
_entity.type
_entity.pdbx_description
1 polymer ?
#
loop_
_entity_poly.entity_id
_entity_poly.type
_entity_poly.pdbx_seq_one_letter_code
_entity_poly.pdbx_strand_id
1 'polypeptide(L)' 'MSLAETVLLAGVALALFGVVSVLGDAIFADADRRFVAYLVGLMLAMATVGYLLLEHA' A
#
# COMPACT_ATOMS: atom_id res chain seq x y z
N MET A 1 -8.52 12.19 -17.03
CA MET A 1 -7.51 11.33 -16.41
C MET A 1 -6.27 11.30 -17.27
N SER A 2 -5.14 11.75 -16.72
CA SER A 2 -3.84 11.65 -17.41
C SER A 2 -3.23 10.26 -17.22
N LEU A 3 -2.23 9.92 -18.05
CA LEU A 3 -1.51 8.65 -17.95
C LEU A 3 -0.77 8.55 -16.60
N ALA A 4 -0.18 9.66 -16.12
CA ALA A 4 0.44 9.73 -14.80
C ALA A 4 -0.56 9.47 -13.67
N GLU A 5 -1.76 10.05 -13.79
CA GLU A 5 -2.86 9.87 -12.83
C GLU A 5 -3.28 8.41 -12.71
N THR A 6 -3.41 7.74 -13.86
CA THR A 6 -3.77 6.32 -13.95
C THR A 6 -2.71 5.42 -13.33
N VAL A 7 -1.43 5.69 -13.60
CA VAL A 7 -0.31 4.92 -13.05
C VAL A 7 -0.24 5.05 -11.53
N LEU A 8 -0.43 6.26 -11.00
CA LEU A 8 -0.45 6.52 -9.57
C LEU A 8 -1.62 5.81 -8.87
N LEU A 9 -2.83 5.87 -9.43
CA LEU A 9 -3.99 5.14 -8.92
C LEU A 9 -3.77 3.61 -8.94
N ALA A 10 -3.17 3.08 -10.00
CA ALA A 10 -2.81 1.66 -10.08
C ALA A 10 -1.78 1.27 -9.01
N GLY A 11 -0.79 2.14 -8.76
CA GLY A 11 0.19 1.97 -7.68
C GLY A 11 -0.45 1.93 -6.29
N VAL A 12 -1.40 2.83 -6.02
CA VAL A 12 -2.19 2.84 -4.77
C VAL A 12 -3.00 1.54 -4.62
N ALA A 13 -3.67 1.10 -5.68
CA ALA A 13 -4.46 -0.14 -5.66
C ALA A 13 -3.58 -1.38 -5.39
N LEU A 14 -2.41 -1.48 -6.05
CA LEU A 14 -1.44 -2.54 -5.79
C LEU A 14 -0.90 -2.49 -4.37
N ALA A 15 -0.67 -1.30 -3.82
CA ALA A 15 -0.20 -1.15 -2.45
C ALA A 15 -1.23 -1.64 -1.42
N LEU A 16 -2.51 -1.28 -1.61
CA LEU A 16 -3.60 -1.78 -0.77
C LEU A 16 -3.76 -3.29 -0.88
N PHE A 17 -3.64 -3.85 -2.09
CA PHE A 17 -3.68 -5.30 -2.28
C PHE A 17 -2.52 -6.01 -1.57
N GLY A 18 -1.30 -5.46 -1.65
CA GLY A 18 -0.13 -5.96 -0.92
C GLY A 18 -0.33 -5.98 0.59
N VAL A 19 -0.90 -4.91 1.15
CA VAL A 19 -1.28 -4.83 2.58
C VAL A 19 -2.20 -5.98 2.99
N VAL A 20 -3.28 -6.20 2.23
CA VAL A 20 -4.26 -7.25 2.52
C VAL A 20 -3.63 -8.64 2.39
N SER A 21 -2.79 -8.87 1.39
CA SER A 21 -2.07 -10.13 1.21
C SER A 21 -1.16 -10.45 2.39
N VAL A 22 -0.39 -9.46 2.86
CA VAL A 22 0.56 -9.63 3.98
C VAL A 22 -0.18 -9.82 5.30
N LEU A 23 -1.29 -9.11 5.51
CA LEU A 23 -2.16 -9.33 6.67
C LEU A 23 -2.79 -10.73 6.66
N GLY A 24 -3.24 -11.20 5.50
CA GLY A 24 -3.75 -12.55 5.33
C GLY A 24 -2.68 -13.58 5.69
N ASP A 25 -1.50 -13.47 5.11
CA ASP A 25 -0.38 -14.37 5.38
C ASP A 25 0.02 -14.35 6.86
N ALA A 26 0.00 -13.18 7.50
CA ALA A 26 0.28 -13.04 8.93
C ALA A 26 -0.72 -13.76 9.84
N ILE A 27 -1.99 -13.83 9.45
CA ILE A 27 -3.04 -14.53 10.20
C ILE A 27 -2.85 -16.06 10.09
N PHE A 28 -2.46 -16.56 8.91
CA PHE A 28 -2.38 -17.99 8.64
C PHE A 28 -1.00 -18.61 8.89
N ALA A 29 0.09 -17.83 8.81
CA ALA A 29 1.47 -18.32 8.85
C ALA A 29 2.21 -18.09 10.19
N ASP A 30 1.51 -17.65 11.24
CA ASP A 30 2.09 -17.28 12.56
C ASP A 30 3.28 -16.31 12.41
N ALA A 31 3.17 -15.38 11.46
CA ALA A 31 4.24 -14.45 11.16
C ALA A 31 4.42 -13.40 12.27
N ASP A 32 5.64 -12.85 12.38
CA ASP A 32 5.95 -11.81 13.36
C ASP A 32 5.04 -10.58 13.14
N ARG A 33 4.10 -10.38 14.08
CA ARG A 33 3.08 -9.34 14.01
C ARG A 33 3.67 -7.93 13.97
N ARG A 34 4.87 -7.70 14.54
CA ARG A 34 5.52 -6.38 14.50
C ARG A 34 6.05 -6.12 13.11
N PHE A 35 6.71 -7.11 12.49
CA PHE A 35 7.20 -6.99 11.13
C PHE A 35 6.07 -6.73 10.13
N VAL A 36 4.96 -7.46 10.28
CA VAL A 36 3.75 -7.27 9.47
C VAL A 36 3.17 -5.87 9.65
N ALA A 37 3.05 -5.39 10.89
CA ALA A 37 2.56 -4.04 11.16
C ALA A 37 3.46 -2.95 10.55
N TYR A 38 4.79 -3.12 10.60
CA TYR A 38 5.73 -2.23 9.94
C TYR A 38 5.54 -2.22 8.42
N LEU A 39 5.40 -3.39 7.81
CA LEU A 39 5.24 -3.51 6.37
C LEU A 39 3.93 -2.86 5.90
N VAL A 40 2.83 -3.12 6.61
CA VAL A 40 1.52 -2.51 6.35
C VAL A 40 1.59 -0.99 6.49
N GLY A 41 2.21 -0.48 7.57
CA GLY A 41 2.39 0.95 7.79
C GLY A 41 3.20 1.62 6.68
N LEU A 42 4.29 0.98 6.22
CA LEU A 42 5.12 1.46 5.12
C LEU A 42 4.32 1.56 3.81
N MET A 43 3.54 0.53 3.48
CA MET A 43 2.72 0.51 2.26
C MET A 43 1.63 1.59 2.29
N LEU A 44 0.96 1.78 3.43
CA LEU A 44 -0.03 2.84 3.61
C LEU A 44 0.61 4.23 3.48
N ALA A 45 1.77 4.45 4.11
CA ALA A 45 2.49 5.73 4.01
C ALA A 45 2.86 6.06 2.55
N MET A 46 3.36 5.08 1.79
CA MET A 46 3.66 5.25 0.37
C MET A 46 2.40 5.55 -0.46
N ALA A 47 1.28 4.89 -0.18
CA ALA A 47 0.01 5.17 -0.83
C ALA A 47 -0.49 6.60 -0.54
N THR A 48 -0.38 7.05 0.72
CA THR A 48 -0.72 8.44 1.10
C THR A 48 0.16 9.45 0.40
N VAL A 49 1.48 9.22 0.33
CA VAL A 49 2.41 10.11 -0.40
C VAL A 49 2.05 10.17 -1.88
N GLY A 50 1.76 9.03 -2.52
CA GLY A 50 1.31 8.99 -3.91
C GLY A 50 0.01 9.79 -4.12
N TYR A 51 -0.97 9.63 -3.24
CA TYR A 51 -2.21 10.40 -3.31
C TYR A 51 -1.99 11.91 -3.13
N LEU A 52 -1.16 12.33 -2.17
CA LEU A 52 -0.84 13.75 -1.98
C LEU A 52 -0.14 14.35 -3.19
N LEU A 53 0.75 13.58 -3.85
CA LEU A 53 1.39 13.99 -5.10
C LEU A 53 0.39 14.15 -6.24
N LEU A 54 -0.65 13.32 -6.33
CA LEU A 54 -1.74 13.50 -7.29
C LEU A 54 -2.53 14.78 -7.04
N GLU A 55 -2.80 15.09 -5.79
CA GLU A 55 -3.61 16.25 -5.41
C GLU A 55 -2.88 17.59 -5.64
N HIS A 56 -1.53 17.57 -5.61
CA HIS A 56 -0.68 18.76 -5.71
C HIS A 56 0.14 18.85 -7.01
N ALA A 57 -0.08 17.95 -7.98
CA ALA A 57 0.56 17.95 -9.31
C ALA A 57 -0.36 18.56 -10.37
#